data_AF-A0A0G1W744-F1
#
_entry.id   AF-A0A0G1W744-F1
#
_cell.length_a   1.000
_cell.length_b   1.000
_cell.length_c   1.000
_cell.angle_alpha   90.00
_cell.angle_beta   90.00
_cell.angle_gamma   90.00
#
_symmetry.space_group_name_H-M   'P 1'
#
loop_
_entity.id
_entity.type
_entity.pdbx_description
1 polymer ?
#
loop_
_entity_poly.entity_id
_entity_poly.type
_entity_poly.pdbx_seq_one_letter_code
_entity_poly.pdbx_strand_id
1 'polypeptide(L)'
;MRLISKIIFIVIVVAIVVSGYFFAGSPPQAENIVWGVNFSQKHATALGLNWAETYLALMDDLGAGRVKIATYWDLLEPEEYKYQWEDLDWQVEQAENRGAKLILVIGMKTPRWPECHIPGWARSKSKADQQRKILNLVEEIVLRYGDSSAIQYWQVENEPFFPFGDCPWVDKEFLQKEIALVKQLDSLHRQIIISDSGVHLALQPYFLLEKGAVNKTFFWQRSLGSGIAS
;
A
#
# COMPACT_ATOMS: atom_id res chain seq x y z
N MET A 1 19.00 -48.28 27.54
CA MET A 1 18.94 -48.39 26.06
C MET A 1 17.51 -48.42 25.50
N ARG A 2 16.63 -49.37 25.87
CA ARG A 2 15.27 -49.48 25.29
C ARG A 2 14.36 -48.25 25.50
N LEU A 3 14.47 -47.54 26.63
CA LEU A 3 13.65 -46.35 26.90
C LEU A 3 14.09 -45.13 26.07
N ILE A 4 15.40 -44.94 25.92
CA ILE A 4 16.00 -43.85 25.13
C ILE A 4 15.61 -44.01 23.65
N SER A 5 15.67 -45.23 23.10
CA SER A 5 15.24 -45.51 21.72
C SER A 5 13.76 -45.21 21.47
N LYS A 6 12.89 -45.45 22.46
CA LYS A 6 11.45 -45.10 22.37
C LYS A 6 11.22 -43.59 22.37
N ILE A 7 11.95 -42.85 23.22
CA ILE A 7 11.86 -41.39 23.28
C ILE A 7 12.32 -40.78 21.95
N ILE A 8 13.45 -41.23 21.41
CA ILE A 8 13.96 -40.76 20.11
C ILE A 8 12.94 -41.03 18.99
N PHE A 9 12.34 -42.22 18.98
CA PHE A 9 11.31 -42.56 18.00
C PHE A 9 10.09 -41.63 18.07
N ILE A 10 9.59 -41.36 19.29
CA ILE A 10 8.47 -40.43 19.49
C ILE A 10 8.81 -39.03 18.99
N VAL A 11 10.01 -38.52 19.30
CA VAL A 11 10.47 -37.20 18.84
C VAL A 11 10.52 -37.12 17.31
N ILE A 12 11.03 -38.16 16.65
CA ILE A 12 11.08 -38.23 15.18
C ILE A 12 9.67 -38.23 14.59
N VAL A 13 8.75 -39.03 15.14
CA VAL A 13 7.36 -39.07 14.66
C VAL A 13 6.68 -37.72 14.83
N VAL A 14 6.85 -37.07 15.99
CA VAL A 14 6.32 -35.71 16.23
C VAL A 14 6.92 -34.72 15.25
N ALA A 15 8.24 -34.75 15.02
CA ALA A 15 8.90 -33.88 14.05
C ALA A 15 8.39 -34.09 12.61
N ILE A 16 8.13 -35.33 12.21
CA ILE A 16 7.55 -35.65 10.90
C ILE A 16 6.12 -35.14 10.79
N VAL A 17 5.28 -35.32 11.82
CA VAL A 17 3.90 -34.82 11.81
C VAL A 17 3.85 -33.30 11.76
N VAL A 18 4.70 -32.62 12.55
CA VAL A 18 4.81 -31.16 12.55
C VAL A 18 5.32 -30.68 11.19
N SER A 19 6.35 -31.32 10.64
CA SER A 19 6.86 -31.01 9.30
C SER A 19 5.78 -31.21 8.24
N GLY A 20 5.05 -32.33 8.28
CA GLY A 20 3.91 -32.59 7.41
C GLY A 20 2.85 -31.50 7.50
N TYR A 21 2.52 -31.03 8.70
CA TYR A 21 1.55 -29.95 8.88
C TYR A 21 2.00 -28.61 8.26
N PHE A 22 3.28 -28.25 8.36
CA PHE A 22 3.80 -26.99 7.82
C PHE A 22 4.12 -27.03 6.33
N PHE A 23 4.43 -28.21 5.78
CA PHE A 23 4.86 -28.36 4.38
C PHE A 23 3.84 -29.09 3.49
N ALA A 24 2.79 -29.71 4.05
CA ALA A 24 1.70 -30.29 3.28
C ALA A 24 0.53 -29.29 3.15
N GLY A 25 0.51 -28.59 2.02
CA GLY A 25 -0.56 -27.69 1.65
C GLY A 25 -0.11 -26.79 0.50
N SER A 26 -0.97 -26.59 -0.49
CA SER A 26 -0.81 -25.49 -1.45
C SER A 26 -1.76 -24.37 -1.01
N PRO A 27 -1.34 -23.09 -1.10
CA PRO A 27 -2.28 -22.00 -0.88
C PRO A 27 -3.47 -22.18 -1.86
N PRO A 28 -4.71 -21.91 -1.42
CA PRO A 28 -5.86 -22.00 -2.31
C PRO A 28 -5.62 -21.08 -3.51
N GLN A 29 -5.87 -21.57 -4.72
CA GLN A 29 -5.76 -20.74 -5.91
C GLN A 29 -6.90 -19.71 -5.91
N ALA A 30 -6.61 -18.46 -6.27
CA ALA A 30 -7.66 -17.45 -6.40
C ALA A 30 -8.57 -17.81 -7.59
N GLU A 31 -9.86 -18.03 -7.32
CA GLU A 31 -10.84 -18.36 -8.37
C GLU A 31 -11.15 -17.18 -9.29
N ASN A 32 -11.08 -15.95 -8.76
CA ASN A 32 -11.36 -14.72 -9.49
C ASN A 32 -10.19 -13.74 -9.33
N ILE A 33 -9.29 -13.73 -10.31
CA ILE A 33 -8.17 -12.78 -10.36
C ILE A 33 -8.66 -11.50 -11.04
N VAL A 34 -8.56 -10.39 -10.32
CA VAL A 34 -8.83 -9.08 -10.90
C VAL A 34 -7.50 -8.35 -11.06
N TRP A 35 -7.16 -8.07 -12.32
CA TRP A 35 -5.90 -7.44 -12.68
C TRP A 35 -5.96 -5.93 -12.57
N GLY A 36 -4.80 -5.32 -12.36
CA GLY A 36 -4.62 -3.87 -12.31
C GLY A 36 -3.17 -3.49 -12.57
N VAL A 37 -2.93 -2.20 -12.75
CA VAL A 37 -1.61 -1.66 -13.09
C VAL A 37 -1.15 -0.66 -12.04
N ASN A 38 0.17 -0.53 -11.86
CA ASN A 38 0.77 0.52 -11.05
C ASN A 38 1.19 1.67 -11.97
N PHE A 39 0.77 2.88 -11.65
CA PHE A 39 1.18 4.08 -12.36
C PHE A 39 2.06 4.99 -11.50
N SER A 40 3.08 5.53 -12.13
CA SER A 40 4.02 6.48 -11.56
C SER A 40 4.36 7.52 -12.61
N GLN A 41 3.92 8.75 -12.36
CA GLN A 41 4.21 9.90 -13.20
C GLN A 41 5.73 10.09 -13.37
N LYS A 42 6.47 10.08 -12.25
CA LYS A 42 7.93 10.20 -12.24
C LYS A 42 8.62 9.12 -13.06
N HIS A 43 8.17 7.88 -12.97
CA HIS A 43 8.80 6.80 -13.71
C HIS A 43 8.54 6.88 -15.21
N ALA A 44 7.32 7.24 -15.63
CA ALA A 44 7.01 7.46 -17.04
C ALA A 44 7.91 8.57 -17.62
N THR A 45 8.01 9.70 -16.92
CA THR A 45 8.89 10.81 -17.32
C THR A 45 10.37 10.39 -17.35
N ALA A 46 10.84 9.62 -16.36
CA ALA A 46 12.22 9.14 -16.32
C ALA A 46 12.58 8.20 -17.48
N LEU A 47 11.59 7.52 -18.07
CA LEU A 47 11.75 6.71 -19.28
C LEU A 47 11.66 7.53 -20.58
N GLY A 48 11.48 8.85 -20.49
CA GLY A 48 11.31 9.74 -21.64
C GLY A 48 9.92 9.69 -22.28
N LEU A 49 8.93 9.15 -21.56
CA LEU A 49 7.54 9.08 -22.04
C LEU A 49 6.75 10.30 -21.58
N ASN A 50 5.73 10.69 -22.36
CA ASN A 50 4.70 11.59 -21.87
C ASN A 50 3.84 10.84 -20.84
N TRP A 51 3.90 11.25 -19.58
CA TRP A 51 3.23 10.56 -18.49
C TRP A 51 1.70 10.58 -18.65
N ALA A 52 1.12 11.66 -19.18
CA ALA A 52 -0.32 11.81 -19.33
C ALA A 52 -0.84 10.89 -20.45
N GLU A 53 -0.17 10.86 -21.59
CA GLU A 53 -0.47 9.90 -22.68
C GLU A 53 -0.30 8.46 -22.20
N THR A 54 0.76 8.18 -21.42
CA THR A 54 1.00 6.85 -20.85
C THR A 54 -0.12 6.45 -19.89
N TYR A 55 -0.60 7.37 -19.05
CA TYR A 55 -1.69 7.13 -18.12
C TYR A 55 -2.99 6.77 -18.86
N LEU A 56 -3.30 7.49 -19.94
CA LEU A 56 -4.47 7.21 -20.78
C LEU A 56 -4.32 5.86 -21.49
N ALA A 57 -3.17 5.57 -22.10
CA ALA A 57 -2.92 4.31 -22.80
C ALA A 57 -3.10 3.08 -21.89
N LEU A 58 -2.76 3.19 -20.60
CA LEU A 58 -3.02 2.12 -19.63
C LEU A 58 -4.52 1.78 -19.50
N MET A 59 -5.40 2.77 -19.61
CA MET A 59 -6.85 2.58 -19.48
C MET A 59 -7.51 2.32 -20.84
N ASP A 60 -7.13 3.06 -21.88
CA ASP A 60 -7.78 3.06 -23.18
C ASP A 60 -7.30 1.91 -24.07
N ASP A 61 -5.98 1.67 -24.13
CA ASP A 61 -5.41 0.65 -25.01
C ASP A 61 -5.25 -0.70 -24.30
N LEU A 62 -4.71 -0.69 -23.08
CA LEU A 62 -4.52 -1.90 -22.27
C LEU A 62 -5.83 -2.35 -21.60
N GLY A 63 -6.82 -1.46 -21.45
CA GLY A 63 -8.10 -1.79 -20.81
C GLY A 63 -8.00 -1.97 -19.29
N ALA A 64 -7.02 -1.35 -18.63
CA ALA A 64 -6.83 -1.52 -17.19
C ALA A 64 -7.91 -0.78 -16.39
N GLY A 65 -8.95 -1.49 -15.96
CA GLY A 65 -10.02 -0.95 -15.10
C GLY A 65 -9.62 -0.69 -13.64
N ARG A 66 -8.37 -0.98 -13.26
CA ARG A 66 -7.84 -0.76 -11.91
C ARG A 66 -6.43 -0.21 -11.96
N VAL A 67 -6.22 0.93 -11.32
CA VAL A 67 -4.93 1.62 -11.32
C VAL A 67 -4.52 1.98 -9.91
N LYS A 68 -3.31 1.59 -9.51
CA LYS A 68 -2.68 2.06 -8.28
C LYS A 68 -1.77 3.23 -8.63
N ILE A 69 -2.08 4.41 -8.10
CA ILE A 69 -1.35 5.65 -8.36
C ILE A 69 -0.43 5.94 -7.18
N ALA A 70 0.86 6.09 -7.47
CA ALA A 70 1.82 6.62 -6.50
C ALA A 70 1.69 8.15 -6.46
N THR A 71 1.27 8.71 -5.32
CA THR A 71 1.24 10.16 -5.13
C THR A 71 2.57 10.61 -4.54
N TYR A 72 3.16 11.70 -5.06
CA TYR A 72 4.51 12.11 -4.69
C TYR A 72 4.47 13.43 -3.94
N TRP A 73 4.84 13.42 -2.66
CA TRP A 73 4.77 14.62 -1.81
C TRP A 73 5.53 15.80 -2.42
N ASP A 74 6.72 15.59 -2.97
CA ASP A 74 7.50 16.65 -3.61
C ASP A 74 6.92 17.20 -4.92
N LEU A 75 6.02 16.48 -5.59
CA LEU A 75 5.23 17.04 -6.70
C LEU A 75 3.97 17.74 -6.21
N LEU A 76 3.31 17.17 -5.19
CA LEU A 76 2.07 17.71 -4.65
C LEU A 76 2.31 19.00 -3.84
N GLU A 77 3.43 19.13 -3.15
CA GLU A 77 3.75 20.29 -2.30
C GLU A 77 5.22 20.72 -2.51
N PRO A 78 5.57 21.27 -3.69
CA PRO A 78 6.95 21.65 -4.01
C PRO A 78 7.46 22.80 -3.14
N GLU A 79 6.55 23.62 -2.60
CA GLU A 79 6.82 24.66 -1.61
C GLU A 79 5.87 24.51 -0.41
N GLU A 80 6.33 24.82 0.80
CA GLU A 80 5.56 24.66 2.04
C GLU A 80 4.21 25.38 1.96
N TYR A 81 3.12 24.63 2.11
CA TYR A 81 1.72 25.06 1.98
C TYR A 81 1.28 25.56 0.60
N LYS A 82 2.04 25.28 -0.46
CA LYS A 82 1.64 25.56 -1.84
C LYS A 82 1.49 24.25 -2.59
N TYR A 83 0.27 23.76 -2.63
CA TYR A 83 -0.05 22.52 -3.31
C TYR A 83 -0.21 22.70 -4.82
N GLN A 84 0.26 21.73 -5.58
CA GLN A 84 0.02 21.56 -7.01
C GLN A 84 -0.83 20.30 -7.20
N TRP A 85 -2.10 20.50 -7.52
CA TRP A 85 -3.09 19.43 -7.62
C TRP A 85 -3.41 19.04 -9.05
N GLU A 86 -3.02 19.86 -10.02
CA GLU A 86 -3.44 19.81 -11.42
C GLU A 86 -3.26 18.40 -12.02
N ASP A 87 -2.10 17.80 -11.79
CA ASP A 87 -1.76 16.48 -12.33
C ASP A 87 -2.56 15.35 -11.67
N LEU A 88 -2.77 15.40 -10.35
CA LEU A 88 -3.49 14.36 -9.62
C LEU A 88 -5.01 14.50 -9.79
N ASP A 89 -5.52 15.72 -9.81
CA ASP A 89 -6.91 16.03 -10.17
C ASP A 89 -7.25 15.46 -11.53
N TRP A 90 -6.40 15.74 -12.53
CA TRP A 90 -6.58 15.23 -13.87
C TRP A 90 -6.55 13.70 -13.89
N GLN A 91 -5.60 13.06 -13.21
CA GLN A 91 -5.55 11.59 -13.14
C GLN A 91 -6.83 11.00 -12.52
N VAL A 92 -7.32 11.57 -11.42
CA VAL A 92 -8.54 11.12 -10.74
C VAL A 92 -9.76 11.33 -11.65
N GLU A 93 -9.90 12.50 -12.27
CA GLU A 93 -10.98 12.81 -13.22
C GLU A 93 -10.98 11.83 -14.41
N GLN A 94 -9.82 11.55 -14.99
CA GLN A 94 -9.72 10.63 -16.12
C GLN A 94 -10.09 9.19 -15.73
N ALA A 95 -9.82 8.78 -14.49
CA ALA A 95 -10.27 7.49 -13.96
C ALA A 95 -11.78 7.46 -13.73
N GLU A 96 -12.36 8.53 -13.18
CA GLU A 96 -13.81 8.66 -12.99
C GLU A 96 -14.57 8.58 -14.31
N ASN A 97 -14.13 9.33 -15.32
CA ASN A 97 -14.72 9.35 -16.65
C ASN A 97 -14.73 7.98 -17.33
N ARG A 98 -13.80 7.09 -16.95
CA ARG A 98 -13.68 5.72 -17.49
C ARG A 98 -14.25 4.64 -16.57
N GLY A 99 -14.81 5.03 -15.42
CA GLY A 99 -15.26 4.09 -14.40
C GLY A 99 -14.13 3.23 -13.81
N ALA A 100 -12.87 3.64 -13.97
CA ALA A 100 -11.71 2.94 -13.43
C ALA A 100 -11.67 3.07 -11.89
N LYS A 101 -11.10 2.06 -11.23
CA LYS A 101 -10.96 2.03 -9.77
C LYS A 101 -9.52 2.28 -9.33
N LEU A 102 -9.37 3.23 -8.42
CA LEU A 102 -8.08 3.71 -7.96
C LEU A 102 -7.70 3.15 -6.59
N ILE A 103 -6.41 2.87 -6.45
CA ILE A 103 -5.72 2.81 -5.16
C ILE A 103 -4.79 4.02 -5.12
N LEU A 104 -5.08 4.99 -4.25
CA LEU A 104 -4.15 6.10 -4.04
C LEU A 104 -3.19 5.75 -2.92
N VAL A 105 -1.89 5.74 -3.23
CA VAL A 105 -0.84 5.61 -2.21
C VAL A 105 -0.48 6.97 -1.69
N ILE A 106 -0.64 7.18 -0.39
CA ILE A 106 -0.46 8.45 0.29
C ILE A 106 0.51 8.31 1.47
N GLY A 107 1.18 9.40 1.82
CA GLY A 107 2.26 9.43 2.82
C GLY A 107 3.55 9.99 2.24
N MET A 108 4.63 9.98 3.03
CA MET A 108 5.96 10.35 2.53
C MET A 108 6.59 9.24 1.68
N LYS A 109 6.35 7.96 2.04
CA LYS A 109 6.92 6.81 1.34
C LYS A 109 5.92 6.25 0.36
N THR A 110 6.19 6.39 -0.93
CA THR A 110 5.33 5.91 -2.02
C THR A 110 6.16 5.17 -3.06
N PRO A 111 5.56 4.34 -3.92
CA PRO A 111 6.32 3.47 -4.80
C PRO A 111 7.28 4.21 -5.74
N ARG A 112 8.41 3.55 -6.04
CA ARG A 112 9.53 3.97 -6.90
C ARG A 112 10.54 4.83 -6.18
N TRP A 113 11.78 4.82 -6.68
CA TRP A 113 12.88 5.65 -6.18
C TRP A 113 12.44 7.13 -6.08
N PRO A 114 12.70 7.83 -4.96
CA PRO A 114 13.56 7.47 -3.81
C PRO A 114 12.92 6.60 -2.75
N GLU A 115 11.71 6.09 -2.97
CA GLU A 115 10.76 5.62 -1.97
C GLU A 115 10.18 6.76 -1.14
N CYS A 116 11.01 7.58 -0.48
CA CYS A 116 10.53 8.75 0.28
C CYS A 116 10.63 10.04 -0.53
N HIS A 117 9.48 10.57 -0.93
CA HIS A 117 9.37 11.70 -1.85
C HIS A 117 9.33 13.05 -1.12
N ILE A 118 10.27 13.27 -0.21
CA ILE A 118 10.26 14.46 0.66
C ILE A 118 10.72 15.70 -0.13
N PRO A 119 9.91 16.78 -0.19
CA PRO A 119 10.29 18.00 -0.88
C PRO A 119 11.49 18.68 -0.22
N GLY A 120 12.24 19.46 -1.01
CA GLY A 120 13.47 20.11 -0.56
C GLY A 120 13.30 20.93 0.73
N TRP A 121 12.17 21.64 0.87
CA TRP A 121 11.88 22.47 2.04
C TRP A 121 11.62 21.67 3.33
N ALA A 122 11.21 20.40 3.23
CA ALA A 122 10.90 19.55 4.38
C ALA A 122 12.10 18.69 4.84
N ARG A 123 13.12 18.51 3.98
CA ARG A 123 14.26 17.62 4.24
C ARG A 123 15.09 18.00 5.47
N SER A 124 15.29 19.30 5.72
CA SER A 124 16.09 19.79 6.85
C SER A 124 15.30 19.96 8.15
N LYS A 125 13.99 19.66 8.16
CA LYS A 125 13.15 19.82 9.35
C LYS A 125 13.37 18.69 10.35
N SER A 126 13.01 18.94 11.60
CA SER A 126 13.04 17.89 12.63
C SER A 126 12.07 16.76 12.29
N LYS A 127 12.30 15.54 12.82
CA LYS A 127 11.36 14.42 12.64
C LYS A 127 9.93 14.79 13.05
N ALA A 128 9.76 15.47 14.19
CA ALA A 128 8.45 15.90 14.66
C ALA A 128 7.76 16.89 13.71
N ASP A 129 8.53 17.81 13.12
CA ASP A 129 8.03 18.72 12.11
C ASP A 129 7.65 18.00 10.82
N GLN A 130 8.49 17.08 10.33
CA GLN A 130 8.18 16.25 9.17
C GLN A 130 6.90 15.45 9.39
N GLN A 131 6.76 14.79 10.54
CA GLN A 131 5.56 14.05 10.91
C GLN A 131 4.29 14.91 10.87
N ARG A 132 4.34 16.13 11.42
CA ARG A 132 3.23 17.07 11.34
C ARG A 132 2.89 17.44 9.89
N LYS A 133 3.89 17.66 9.04
CA LYS A 133 3.67 17.99 7.62
C LYS A 133 3.12 16.82 6.81
N ILE A 134 3.57 15.61 7.10
CA ILE A 134 3.05 14.39 6.47
C ILE A 134 1.58 14.20 6.83
N LEU A 135 1.20 14.41 8.10
CA LEU A 135 -0.21 14.36 8.49
C LEU A 135 -1.05 15.41 7.76
N ASN A 136 -0.54 16.63 7.60
CA ASN A 136 -1.22 17.67 6.81
C ASN A 136 -1.37 17.25 5.33
N LEU A 137 -0.32 16.71 4.71
CA LEU A 137 -0.40 16.18 3.35
C LEU A 137 -1.48 15.10 3.22
N VAL A 138 -1.47 14.12 4.12
CA VAL A 138 -2.45 13.03 4.15
C VAL A 138 -3.87 13.58 4.32
N GLU A 139 -4.07 14.55 5.22
CA GLU A 139 -5.35 15.22 5.42
C GLU A 139 -5.84 15.90 4.15
N GLU A 140 -5.00 16.72 3.51
CA GLU A 140 -5.35 17.44 2.28
C GLU A 140 -5.70 16.48 1.13
N ILE A 141 -4.96 15.39 0.97
CA ILE A 141 -5.27 14.39 -0.07
C ILE A 141 -6.61 13.71 0.22
N VAL A 142 -6.84 13.25 1.47
CA VAL A 142 -8.08 12.52 1.80
C VAL A 142 -9.29 13.43 1.72
N LEU A 143 -9.20 14.67 2.20
CA LEU A 143 -10.30 15.64 2.11
C LEU A 143 -10.59 16.03 0.65
N ARG A 144 -9.55 16.20 -0.17
CA ARG A 144 -9.71 16.60 -1.57
C ARG A 144 -10.41 15.54 -2.42
N TYR A 145 -10.04 14.27 -2.26
CA TYR A 145 -10.56 13.20 -3.10
C TYR A 145 -11.54 12.25 -2.38
N GLY A 146 -11.93 12.55 -1.14
CA GLY A 146 -12.81 11.71 -0.32
C GLY A 146 -14.14 11.38 -0.98
N ASP A 147 -14.69 12.30 -1.77
CA ASP A 147 -15.96 12.13 -2.49
C ASP A 147 -15.81 11.45 -3.86
N SER A 148 -14.59 11.17 -4.31
CA SER A 148 -14.34 10.56 -5.62
C SER A 148 -14.86 9.12 -5.69
N SER A 149 -15.66 8.84 -6.71
CA SER A 149 -16.22 7.50 -6.95
C SER A 149 -15.20 6.51 -7.55
N ALA A 150 -14.09 7.04 -8.08
CA ALA A 150 -12.98 6.25 -8.60
C ALA A 150 -12.12 5.67 -7.48
N ILE A 151 -11.94 6.38 -6.36
CA ILE A 151 -11.13 5.89 -5.25
C ILE A 151 -11.81 4.69 -4.58
N GLN A 152 -11.19 3.52 -4.71
CA GLN A 152 -11.65 2.30 -4.07
C GLN A 152 -10.93 2.02 -2.76
N TYR A 153 -9.63 2.33 -2.69
CA TYR A 153 -8.81 2.08 -1.51
C TYR A 153 -7.80 3.20 -1.29
N TRP A 154 -7.54 3.50 -0.02
CA TRP A 154 -6.39 4.27 0.41
C TRP A 154 -5.27 3.31 0.78
N GLN A 155 -4.09 3.45 0.19
CA GLN A 155 -2.88 2.78 0.69
C GLN A 155 -2.06 3.79 1.48
N VAL A 156 -1.86 3.54 2.77
CA VAL A 156 -1.01 4.39 3.62
C VAL A 156 0.41 3.84 3.60
N GLU A 157 1.32 4.65 3.08
CA GLU A 157 2.74 4.34 2.90
C GLU A 157 3.02 3.12 1.96
N ASN A 158 4.22 3.07 1.41
CA ASN A 158 4.75 1.94 0.67
C ASN A 158 5.77 1.21 1.54
N GLU A 159 5.53 -0.06 1.87
CA GLU A 159 6.42 -0.91 2.66
C GLU A 159 7.03 -0.17 3.88
N PRO A 160 6.21 0.40 4.78
CA PRO A 160 6.65 1.40 5.76
C PRO A 160 7.71 0.89 6.74
N PHE A 161 7.79 -0.43 6.93
CA PHE A 161 8.76 -1.05 7.84
C PHE A 161 10.08 -1.45 7.17
N PHE A 162 10.17 -1.37 5.85
CA PHE A 162 11.37 -1.76 5.12
C PHE A 162 12.33 -0.56 5.03
N PRO A 163 13.53 -0.62 5.65
CA PRO A 163 14.48 0.51 5.71
C PRO A 163 15.26 0.63 4.39
N PHE A 164 14.55 0.99 3.32
CA PHE A 164 15.07 1.14 1.97
C PHE A 164 14.64 2.47 1.35
N GLY A 165 15.49 3.00 0.46
CA GLY A 165 15.31 4.29 -0.18
C GLY A 165 15.97 5.45 0.57
N ASP A 166 15.74 6.67 0.08
CA ASP A 166 16.21 7.92 0.69
C ASP A 166 15.21 8.40 1.76
N CYS A 167 15.03 7.56 2.78
CA CYS A 167 14.06 7.73 3.86
C CYS A 167 14.76 8.06 5.18
N PRO A 168 14.39 9.14 5.89
CA PRO A 168 15.11 9.60 7.06
C PRO A 168 14.89 8.73 8.31
N TRP A 169 13.77 8.01 8.40
CA TRP A 169 13.41 7.19 9.56
C TRP A 169 12.30 6.18 9.23
N VAL A 170 12.14 5.18 10.11
CA VAL A 170 10.99 4.26 10.16
C VAL A 170 10.32 4.44 11.51
N ASP A 171 9.00 4.58 11.53
CA ASP A 171 8.24 4.84 12.76
C ASP A 171 6.87 4.14 12.76
N LYS A 172 6.73 3.10 13.58
CA LYS A 172 5.51 2.29 13.65
C LYS A 172 4.34 3.03 14.31
N GLU A 173 4.64 3.84 15.33
CA GLU A 173 3.62 4.61 16.05
C GLU A 173 3.10 5.74 15.17
N PHE A 174 3.97 6.32 14.34
CA PHE A 174 3.57 7.33 13.37
C PHE A 174 2.67 6.76 12.28
N LEU A 175 3.00 5.59 11.72
CA LEU A 175 2.11 4.91 10.76
C LEU A 175 0.70 4.70 11.31
N GLN A 176 0.57 4.36 12.59
CA GLN A 176 -0.74 4.23 13.23
C GLN A 176 -1.52 5.55 13.25
N LYS A 177 -0.84 6.70 13.42
CA LYS A 177 -1.46 8.03 13.36
C LYS A 177 -1.93 8.36 11.94
N GLU A 178 -1.14 8.04 10.92
CA GLU A 178 -1.53 8.23 9.52
C GLU A 178 -2.76 7.40 9.18
N ILE A 179 -2.78 6.11 9.54
CA ILE A 179 -3.93 5.22 9.35
C ILE A 179 -5.16 5.75 10.10
N ALA A 180 -5.00 6.16 11.35
CA ALA A 180 -6.11 6.69 12.16
C ALA A 180 -6.71 7.96 11.55
N LEU A 181 -5.86 8.85 11.03
CA LEU A 181 -6.27 10.08 10.35
C LEU A 181 -7.10 9.77 9.10
N VAL A 182 -6.63 8.87 8.23
CA VAL A 182 -7.38 8.46 7.03
C VAL A 182 -8.73 7.85 7.40
N LYS A 183 -8.78 6.99 8.42
CA LYS A 183 -10.06 6.41 8.90
C LYS A 183 -11.04 7.46 9.40
N GLN A 184 -10.53 8.50 10.05
CA GLN A 184 -11.33 9.58 10.60
C GLN A 184 -11.89 10.49 9.50
N LEU A 185 -11.09 10.79 8.48
CA LEU A 185 -11.45 11.73 7.42
C LEU A 185 -12.28 11.10 6.30
N ASP A 186 -12.08 9.82 6.00
CA ASP A 186 -12.77 9.12 4.92
C ASP A 186 -14.23 8.79 5.31
N SER A 187 -15.16 9.66 4.90
CA SER A 187 -16.59 9.57 5.20
C SER A 187 -17.27 8.29 4.67
N LEU A 188 -16.71 7.70 3.62
CA LEU A 188 -17.21 6.44 3.03
C LEU A 188 -16.65 5.18 3.71
N HIS A 189 -15.77 5.34 4.72
CA HIS A 189 -15.17 4.25 5.49
C HIS A 189 -14.58 3.14 4.61
N ARG A 190 -13.90 3.53 3.53
CA ARG A 190 -13.19 2.64 2.63
C ARG A 190 -12.11 1.87 3.38
N GLN A 191 -11.79 0.68 2.86
CA GLN A 191 -10.71 -0.11 3.43
C GLN A 191 -9.35 0.54 3.18
N ILE A 192 -8.53 0.57 4.22
CA ILE A 192 -7.13 1.00 4.13
C ILE A 192 -6.25 -0.21 3.88
N ILE A 193 -5.34 -0.08 2.91
CA ILE A 193 -4.34 -1.07 2.54
C ILE A 193 -2.99 -0.67 3.11
N ILE A 194 -2.27 -1.64 3.63
CA ILE A 194 -0.84 -1.53 3.95
C ILE A 194 -0.09 -2.55 3.10
N SER A 195 1.09 -2.15 2.62
CA SER A 195 1.97 -3.01 1.84
C SER A 195 3.16 -3.49 2.68
N ASP A 196 3.65 -4.69 2.39
CA ASP A 196 4.80 -5.33 3.05
C ASP A 196 5.81 -5.74 1.96
N SER A 197 7.11 -5.64 2.27
CA SER A 197 8.21 -5.97 1.35
C SER A 197 8.42 -7.47 1.13
N GLY A 198 7.69 -8.31 1.87
CA GLY A 198 7.77 -9.76 1.80
C GLY A 198 8.94 -10.38 2.55
N VAL A 199 9.89 -9.57 3.04
CA VAL A 199 11.07 -10.03 3.80
C VAL A 199 10.68 -10.54 5.19
N HIS A 200 9.55 -10.08 5.75
CA HIS A 200 9.09 -10.46 7.10
C HIS A 200 8.15 -11.68 7.15
N LEU A 201 7.73 -12.23 5.99
CA LEU A 201 6.79 -13.35 5.91
C LEU A 201 7.36 -14.70 6.34
N ALA A 202 8.68 -14.82 6.56
CA ALA A 202 9.26 -16.07 7.02
C ALA A 202 8.99 -16.34 8.52
N LEU A 203 8.72 -15.33 9.36
CA LEU A 203 8.68 -15.53 10.82
C LEU A 203 7.66 -14.70 11.62
N GLN A 204 6.83 -13.85 11.00
CA GLN A 204 5.73 -13.20 11.72
C GLN A 204 4.37 -13.62 11.16
N PRO A 205 3.56 -14.41 11.90
CA PRO A 205 2.16 -14.55 11.54
C PRO A 205 1.53 -13.16 11.61
N TYR A 206 0.87 -12.76 10.50
CA TYR A 206 -0.35 -11.94 10.26
C TYR A 206 -1.07 -11.17 11.40
N PHE A 207 -0.53 -11.09 12.61
CA PHE A 207 -1.23 -10.80 13.86
C PHE A 207 -1.20 -9.32 14.27
N LEU A 208 -0.54 -8.43 13.53
CA LEU A 208 -0.28 -7.05 13.96
C LEU A 208 -1.12 -5.95 13.27
N LEU A 209 -2.10 -6.30 12.44
CA LEU A 209 -3.09 -5.32 11.99
C LEU A 209 -4.45 -5.63 12.64
N GLU A 210 -4.63 -5.10 13.84
CA GLU A 210 -5.92 -5.06 14.52
C GLU A 210 -6.98 -4.38 13.64
N LYS A 211 -8.11 -5.09 13.47
CA LYS A 211 -9.47 -4.60 13.18
C LYS A 211 -9.58 -3.26 12.41
N GLY A 212 -9.01 -3.19 11.20
CA GLY A 212 -9.40 -2.12 10.26
C GLY A 212 -8.42 -1.76 9.15
N ALA A 213 -7.26 -2.43 9.04
CA ALA A 213 -6.42 -2.36 7.86
C ALA A 213 -6.22 -3.77 7.32
N VAL A 214 -6.42 -3.96 6.02
CA VAL A 214 -6.22 -5.26 5.37
C VAL A 214 -4.76 -5.30 4.91
N ASN A 215 -3.97 -6.21 5.50
CA ASN A 215 -2.68 -6.55 4.91
C ASN A 215 -2.94 -7.25 3.58
N LYS A 216 -2.75 -6.54 2.47
CA LYS A 216 -2.66 -7.17 1.15
C LYS A 216 -1.18 -7.16 0.81
N THR A 217 -0.49 -8.24 1.18
CA THR A 217 0.81 -8.56 0.63
C THR A 217 0.71 -8.44 -0.90
N PHE A 218 1.74 -7.90 -1.56
CA PHE A 218 1.80 -7.76 -3.01
C PHE A 218 1.95 -9.12 -3.72
N PHE A 219 0.97 -9.97 -3.53
CA PHE A 219 0.45 -10.94 -4.49
C PHE A 219 -1.06 -10.79 -4.37
N TRP A 220 -1.70 -10.27 -5.42
CA TRP A 220 -3.14 -10.00 -5.47
C TRP A 220 -3.96 -11.22 -5.04
N GLN A 221 -4.30 -11.29 -3.76
CA GLN A 221 -5.16 -12.33 -3.23
C GLN A 221 -5.96 -11.80 -2.04
N ARG A 222 -7.13 -11.23 -2.34
CA ARG A 222 -8.44 -11.66 -1.79
C ARG A 222 -9.54 -10.70 -2.29
N SER A 223 -10.45 -11.23 -3.09
CA SER A 223 -11.85 -10.81 -3.11
C SER A 223 -12.53 -11.40 -1.87
N LEU A 224 -13.11 -10.59 -1.00
CA LEU A 224 -14.07 -11.09 -0.03
C LEU A 224 -15.47 -10.80 -0.59
N GLY A 225 -16.06 -11.84 -1.17
CA GLY A 225 -17.49 -11.93 -1.45
C GLY A 225 -18.11 -13.01 -0.55
N SER A 226 -19.24 -12.64 0.04
CA SER A 226 -20.27 -13.46 0.71
C SER A 226 -19.96 -14.10 2.07
N GLY A 227 -20.77 -13.72 3.07
CA GLY A 227 -21.12 -14.58 4.20
C GLY A 227 -21.27 -13.92 5.57
N ILE A 228 -22.22 -12.99 5.76
CA ILE A 228 -22.91 -12.91 7.06
C ILE A 228 -24.41 -12.87 6.78
N ALA A 229 -25.07 -13.90 7.30
CA ALA A 229 -26.51 -14.04 7.35
C ALA A 229 -27.16 -12.93 8.18
N SER A 230 -28.26 -12.41 7.66
CA SER A 230 -29.50 -12.13 8.39
C SER A 230 -30.64 -12.23 7.40
#